data_AF-A0A925BE06-F1
#
_entry.id   AF-A0A925BE06-F1
#
_cell.length_a   1.000
_cell.length_b   1.000
_cell.length_c   1.000
_cell.angle_alpha   90.00
_cell.angle_beta   90.00
_cell.angle_gamma   90.00
#
_symmetry.space_group_name_H-M   'P 1'
#
loop_
_entity.id
_entity.type
_entity.pdbx_description
1 polymer ?
#
loop_
_entity_poly.entity_id
_entity_poly.type
_entity_poly.pdbx_seq_one_letter_code
_entity_poly.pdbx_strand_id
1 'polypeptide(L)' 'VTREEIHRLATSRRLKFPLLIVEGTGRFADNLAAVIRGMSSDDEELHEIAEKGEVQLVSVQDGPEGLRSNLELLFAAHTK' A
#
# COMPACT_ATOMS: atom_id res chain seq x y z
N VAL A 1 13.81 1.28 -5.60
CA VAL A 1 12.67 0.65 -6.32
C VAL A 1 12.01 1.74 -7.15
N THR A 2 11.77 1.52 -8.44
CA THR A 2 11.12 2.50 -9.33
C THR A 2 9.60 2.38 -9.23
N ARG A 3 8.87 3.42 -9.66
CA ARG A 3 7.40 3.45 -9.65
C ARG A 3 6.79 2.32 -10.48
N GLU A 4 7.32 2.09 -11.67
CA GLU A 4 6.95 0.96 -12.56
C GLU A 4 7.14 -0.42 -11.89
N GLU A 5 8.20 -0.58 -11.10
CA GLU A 5 8.47 -1.83 -10.38
C GLU A 5 7.42 -2.07 -9.28
N ILE A 6 7.00 -1.01 -8.58
CA ILE A 6 5.92 -1.07 -7.56
C ILE A 6 4.61 -1.48 -8.22
N HIS A 7 4.21 -0.82 -9.31
CA HIS A 7 2.98 -1.16 -10.02
C HIS A 7 2.99 -2.60 -10.53
N ARG A 8 4.08 -3.04 -11.16
CA ARG A 8 4.22 -4.41 -11.66
C ARG A 8 4.07 -5.44 -10.54
N LEU A 9 4.69 -5.20 -9.38
CA LEU A 9 4.64 -6.11 -8.24
C LEU A 9 3.27 -6.10 -7.56
N ALA A 10 2.66 -4.92 -7.40
CA ALA A 10 1.35 -4.77 -6.77
C ALA A 10 0.21 -5.36 -7.61
N THR A 11 0.32 -5.32 -8.95
CA THR A 11 -0.74 -5.78 -9.87
C THR A 11 -0.53 -7.21 -10.40
N SER A 12 0.62 -7.84 -10.11
CA SER A 12 0.93 -9.19 -10.57
C SER A 12 0.08 -10.26 -9.88
N ARG A 13 -0.54 -11.14 -10.67
CA ARG A 13 -1.29 -12.30 -10.15
C ARG A 13 -0.40 -13.45 -9.67
N ARG A 14 0.88 -13.49 -10.06
CA ARG A 14 1.82 -14.59 -9.72
C ARG A 14 2.60 -14.35 -8.44
N LEU A 15 2.82 -13.08 -8.09
CA LEU A 15 3.57 -12.66 -6.91
C LEU A 15 2.75 -11.56 -6.25
N LYS A 16 1.94 -11.93 -5.24
CA LYS A 16 1.26 -10.97 -4.39
C LYS A 16 2.24 -10.52 -3.32
N PHE A 17 2.97 -9.44 -3.58
CA PHE A 17 3.79 -8.82 -2.56
C PHE A 17 2.94 -7.76 -1.85
N PRO A 18 2.71 -7.87 -0.53
CA PRO A 18 1.97 -6.86 0.19
C PRO A 18 2.75 -5.55 0.14
N LEU A 19 2.09 -4.48 -0.34
CA LEU A 19 2.69 -3.16 -0.40
C LEU A 19 2.37 -2.42 0.90
N LEU A 20 3.40 -2.17 1.70
CA LEU A 20 3.31 -1.36 2.89
C LEU A 20 3.59 0.10 2.55
N ILE A 21 2.64 0.99 2.84
CA ILE A 21 2.76 2.42 2.62
C ILE A 21 2.71 3.14 3.97
N VAL A 22 3.70 3.99 4.21
CA VAL A 22 3.76 4.85 5.39
C VAL A 22 3.33 6.26 4.98
N GLU A 23 2.15 6.69 5.43
CA GLU A 23 1.56 7.98 5.08
C GLU A 23 2.40 9.11 5.70
N GLY A 24 3.00 9.96 4.86
CA GLY A 24 4.04 10.92 5.24
C GLY A 24 5.42 10.69 4.60
N THR A 25 5.65 9.55 3.92
CA THR A 25 6.90 9.28 3.20
C THR A 25 6.77 9.54 1.69
N GLY A 26 6.75 10.82 1.30
CA GLY A 26 6.88 11.26 -0.09
C GLY A 26 5.57 11.28 -0.91
N ARG A 27 5.60 12.08 -1.98
CA ARG A 27 4.39 12.45 -2.76
C ARG A 27 3.61 11.27 -3.32
N PHE A 28 4.27 10.17 -3.70
CA PHE A 28 3.58 8.97 -4.18
C PHE A 28 2.77 8.28 -3.07
N ALA A 29 3.35 8.14 -1.87
CA ALA A 29 2.68 7.52 -0.73
C ALA A 29 1.44 8.32 -0.32
N ASP A 30 1.56 9.66 -0.29
CA ASP A 30 0.45 10.55 0.04
C ASP A 30 -0.67 10.47 -1.01
N ASN A 31 -0.32 10.46 -2.30
CA ASN A 31 -1.29 10.34 -3.39
C ASN A 31 -1.99 8.97 -3.40
N LEU A 32 -1.26 7.89 -3.11
CA LEU A 32 -1.86 6.55 -3.05
C LEU A 32 -2.75 6.39 -1.82
N ALA A 33 -2.31 6.91 -0.66
CA ALA A 33 -3.14 6.96 0.55
C ALA A 33 -4.44 7.76 0.31
N ALA A 34 -4.33 8.90 -0.39
CA ALA A 34 -5.48 9.70 -0.80
C ALA A 34 -6.49 8.91 -1.65
N VAL A 35 -6.02 8.21 -2.69
CA VAL A 35 -6.86 7.39 -3.57
C VAL A 35 -7.53 6.25 -2.78
N ILE A 36 -6.79 5.55 -1.92
CA ILE A 36 -7.34 4.47 -1.07
C ILE A 36 -8.40 5.00 -0.10
N ARG A 37 -8.22 6.24 0.41
CA ARG A 37 -9.21 6.93 1.25
C ARG A 37 -10.40 7.49 0.44
N GLY A 38 -10.45 7.27 -0.87
CA GLY A 38 -11.57 7.65 -1.74
C GLY A 38 -11.45 9.04 -2.40
N MET A 39 -10.27 9.68 -2.36
CA MET A 39 -10.05 10.92 -3.10
C MET A 39 -9.84 10.64 -4.59
N SER A 40 -10.33 11.53 -5.45
CA SER A 40 -10.15 11.43 -6.90
C SER A 40 -8.70 11.68 -7.31
N SER A 41 -8.22 10.90 -8.26
CA SER A 41 -6.93 11.08 -8.93
C SER A 41 -7.11 10.79 -10.43
N ASP A 42 -6.39 11.51 -11.29
CA ASP A 42 -6.35 11.22 -12.73
C ASP A 42 -5.27 10.16 -13.07
N ASP A 43 -4.57 9.68 -12.05
CA ASP A 43 -3.47 8.74 -12.18
C ASP A 43 -4.00 7.29 -12.18
N GLU A 44 -4.15 6.71 -13.37
CA GLU A 44 -4.66 5.35 -13.60
C GLU A 44 -3.84 4.30 -12.84
N GLU A 45 -2.53 4.51 -12.70
CA GLU A 45 -1.64 3.58 -12.00
C GLU A 45 -1.98 3.50 -10.50
N LEU A 46 -2.34 4.63 -9.88
CA LEU A 46 -2.74 4.66 -8.47
C LEU A 46 -4.06 3.93 -8.25
N HIS A 47 -5.01 4.07 -9.16
CA HIS A 47 -6.29 3.34 -9.11
C HIS A 47 -6.07 1.84 -9.27
N GLU A 48 -5.24 1.42 -10.24
CA GLU A 48 -4.94 0.01 -10.42
C GLU A 48 -4.28 -0.62 -9.19
N ILE A 49 -3.36 0.09 -8.53
CA ILE A 49 -2.73 -0.37 -7.28
C ILE A 49 -3.76 -0.43 -6.15
N ALA A 50 -4.61 0.58 -6.01
CA ALA A 50 -5.64 0.62 -4.96
C ALA A 50 -6.70 -0.47 -5.12
N GLU A 51 -7.08 -0.81 -6.35
CA GLU A 51 -8.11 -1.82 -6.64
C GLU A 51 -7.58 -3.26 -6.63
N LYS A 52 -6.39 -3.47 -7.21
CA LYS A 52 -5.86 -4.83 -7.46
C LYS A 52 -4.80 -5.25 -6.46
N GLY A 53 -4.12 -4.28 -5.84
CA GLY A 53 -3.04 -4.50 -4.91
C GLY A 53 -3.53 -4.84 -3.50
N GLU A 54 -2.72 -5.58 -2.76
CA GLU A 54 -2.91 -5.77 -1.32
C GLU A 54 -2.12 -4.68 -0.59
N VAL A 55 -2.80 -3.56 -0.31
CA VAL A 55 -2.19 -2.35 0.25
C VAL A 55 -2.58 -2.17 1.72
N GLN A 56 -1.58 -1.98 2.58
CA GLN A 56 -1.77 -1.64 3.99
C GLN A 56 -1.26 -0.22 4.24
N LEU A 57 -2.11 0.61 4.85
CA LEU A 57 -1.79 2.00 5.22
C LEU A 57 -1.44 2.08 6.70
N VAL A 58 -0.30 2.72 7.01
CA VAL A 58 0.10 3.02 8.39
C VAL A 58 0.42 4.51 8.50
N SER A 59 -0.15 5.19 9.49
CA SER A 59 0.18 6.59 9.73
C SER A 59 1.52 6.72 10.46
N VAL A 60 2.33 7.72 10.10
CA VAL A 60 3.51 8.08 10.89
C VAL A 60 3.19 8.45 12.34
N GLN A 61 1.95 8.91 12.61
CA GLN A 61 1.52 9.27 13.96
C GLN A 61 1.33 8.05 14.87
N ASP A 62 1.03 6.88 14.28
CA ASP A 62 0.85 5.63 15.03
C ASP A 62 2.19 5.06 15.52
N GLY A 63 3.30 5.59 15.00
CA GLY A 63 4.65 5.21 15.38
C GLY A 63 4.98 3.74 15.08
N PRO A 64 6.04 3.19 15.72
CA PRO A 64 6.49 1.83 15.47
C PRO A 64 5.46 0.74 15.81
N GLU A 65 4.61 0.98 16.81
CA GLU A 65 3.61 0.00 17.26
C GLU A 65 2.45 -0.14 16.27
N GLY A 66 2.03 0.94 15.61
CA GLY A 66 1.04 0.88 14.53
C GLY A 66 1.52 0.04 13.34
N LEU A 67 2.79 0.17 12.99
CA LEU A 67 3.41 -0.65 11.95
C LEU A 67 3.46 -2.13 12.37
N ARG A 68 3.92 -2.39 13.59
CA ARG A 68 4.01 -3.75 14.13
C ARG A 68 2.65 -4.45 14.11
N SER A 69 1.62 -3.79 14.60
CA SER A 69 0.26 -4.34 14.68
C SER A 69 -0.29 -4.68 13.29
N ASN A 70 -0.07 -3.82 12.29
CA ASN A 70 -0.48 -4.09 10.91
C ASN A 70 0.26 -5.28 10.30
N LEU A 71 1.57 -5.39 10.52
CA LEU A 71 2.36 -6.54 10.06
C LEU A 71 1.89 -7.84 10.73
N GLU A 72 1.62 -7.81 12.03
CA GLU A 72 1.10 -8.98 12.77
C GLU A 72 -0.25 -9.44 12.18
N LEU A 73 -1.17 -8.52 11.89
CA LEU A 73 -2.45 -8.85 11.24
C LEU A 73 -2.26 -9.46 9.85
N LEU A 74 -1.39 -8.85 9.03
CA LEU A 74 -1.11 -9.30 7.66
C LEU A 74 -0.54 -10.73 7.64
N PHE A 75 0.44 -11.02 8.49
CA PHE A 75 1.05 -12.35 8.56
C PHE A 75 0.14 -13.37 9.24
N ALA A 76 -0.64 -12.98 10.25
CA ALA A 76 -1.63 -13.87 10.86
C ALA A 76 -2.70 -14.32 9.85
N ALA A 77 -3.14 -13.42 8.96
CA ALA A 77 -4.09 -13.74 7.89
C ALA A 77 -3.53 -14.72 6.83
N HIS A 78 -2.20 -14.74 6.63
CA HIS A 78 -1.51 -15.59 5.65
C HIS A 78 -1.03 -16.94 6.20
N THR A 79 -1.22 -17.22 7.50
CA THR A 79 -0.78 -18.48 8.13
C THR A 79 -1.92 -19.52 8.27
N LYS A 80 -2.99 -19.40 7.47
CA LYS A 80 -4.09 -20.38 7.40
C LYS A 80 -4.27 -20.96 6.02
#